data_AF-A0A8T4J8E8-F1
#
_entry.id   AF-A0A8T4J8E8-F1
#
_cell.length_a   1.000
_cell.length_b   1.000
_cell.length_c   1.000
_cell.angle_alpha   90.00
_cell.angle_beta   90.00
_cell.angle_gamma   90.00
#
_symmetry.space_group_name_H-M   'P 1'
#
loop_
_entity.id
_entity.type
_entity.pdbx_description
1 polymer ?
#
loop_
_entity_poly.entity_id
_entity_poly.type
_entity_poly.pdbx_seq_one_letter_code
_entity_poly.pdbx_strand_id
1 'polypeptide(L)'
;MKKLIPVKGMHCVSCEKLILSELKDLKGVEEVDASFPNETVEVTFNEKKITLDQITEKISELGYSALGKEGKRQDKGFVKNLAHALIPHTGCFAFIIITIFGVTGAAVFLRPLMMNANFFYILIALSFLMTTVSVVLYLKKNRILSLSGLKRKWRYTSVMYGITIGVNLLLLFVIFPYTANIGSGPTGMAILEEDYSSILLSVAIPCPGHAPLISGDLKTIEGVDAVRFSMPDNFEVFYDSSITNKDEILSLEVFDTYPATFLSSSGANEVPQSGPTGNVIGNSQPSSGGCGCGSTTCGGSSSCCG
;
A
#
# COMPACT_ATOMS: atom_id res chain seq x y z
N MET A 1 63.36 25.86 17.62
CA MET A 1 64.35 25.71 16.53
C MET A 1 63.64 26.04 15.22
N LYS A 2 64.29 26.70 14.27
CA LYS A 2 63.71 27.02 12.95
C LYS A 2 64.37 26.17 11.86
N LYS A 3 63.58 25.51 11.02
CA LYS A 3 64.08 24.68 9.92
C LYS A 3 63.26 24.84 8.65
N LEU A 4 63.97 24.82 7.52
CA LEU A 4 63.40 24.92 6.18
C LEU A 4 63.49 23.54 5.50
N ILE A 5 62.34 23.03 5.05
CA ILE A 5 62.12 21.67 4.57
C ILE A 5 61.68 21.75 3.11
N PRO A 6 62.41 21.15 2.15
CA PRO A 6 61.95 21.04 0.77
C PRO A 6 60.84 19.99 0.67
N VAL A 7 59.71 20.35 0.05
CA VAL A 7 58.51 19.53 -0.09
C VAL A 7 58.08 19.46 -1.56
N LYS A 8 58.26 18.29 -2.17
CA LYS A 8 57.87 18.05 -3.56
C LYS A 8 56.39 17.65 -3.66
N GLY A 9 55.72 18.11 -4.72
CA GLY A 9 54.31 17.83 -5.02
C GLY A 9 53.33 18.92 -4.59
N MET A 10 53.82 20.02 -4.00
CA MET A 10 53.01 21.17 -3.59
C MET A 10 52.78 22.13 -4.78
N HIS A 11 51.77 21.86 -5.61
CA HIS A 11 51.53 22.61 -6.86
C HIS A 11 50.45 23.69 -6.77
N CYS A 12 49.85 23.90 -5.60
CA CYS A 12 48.66 24.75 -5.48
C CYS A 12 48.55 25.45 -4.13
N VAL A 13 47.86 26.61 -4.09
CA VAL A 13 47.56 27.35 -2.85
C VAL A 13 46.78 26.48 -1.86
N SER A 14 45.88 25.63 -2.35
CA SER A 14 45.12 24.70 -1.48
C SER A 14 46.02 23.65 -0.83
N CYS A 15 47.06 23.23 -1.53
CA CYS A 15 48.05 22.24 -1.10
C CYS A 15 48.90 22.83 0.04
N GLU A 16 49.34 24.09 -0.14
CA GLU A 16 50.03 24.88 0.87
C GLU A 16 49.18 25.03 2.15
N LYS A 17 47.92 25.46 2.00
CA LYS A 17 46.99 25.63 3.13
C LYS A 17 46.73 24.33 3.89
N LEU A 18 46.63 23.20 3.19
CA LEU A 18 46.44 21.89 3.82
C LEU A 18 47.64 21.53 4.70
N ILE A 19 48.87 21.68 4.19
CA ILE A 19 50.10 21.40 4.94
C ILE A 19 50.22 22.34 6.14
N LEU A 20 49.93 23.65 5.95
CA LEU A 20 49.92 24.63 7.04
C LEU A 20 48.96 24.24 8.17
N SER A 21 47.73 23.86 7.82
CA SER A 21 46.70 23.45 8.78
C SER A 21 47.16 22.26 9.61
N GLU A 22 47.57 21.19 8.94
CA GLU A 22 47.91 19.91 9.57
C GLU A 22 49.18 19.99 10.43
N LEU A 23 50.16 20.82 10.04
CA LEU A 23 51.38 21.00 10.84
C LEU A 23 51.17 21.95 12.02
N LYS A 24 50.28 22.94 11.92
CA LYS A 24 49.93 23.80 13.06
C LYS A 24 49.23 23.05 14.18
N ASP A 25 48.48 22.00 13.85
CA ASP A 25 47.79 21.16 14.82
C ASP A 25 48.73 20.19 15.58
N LEU A 26 49.99 20.07 15.16
CA LEU A 26 50.98 19.22 15.83
C LEU A 26 51.46 19.84 17.14
N LYS A 27 51.34 19.07 18.23
CA LYS A 27 51.82 19.47 19.56
C LYS A 27 53.34 19.64 19.55
N GLY A 28 53.81 20.87 19.74
CA GLY A 28 55.24 21.20 19.76
C GLY A 28 55.71 22.02 18.56
N VAL A 29 54.83 22.25 17.59
CA VAL A 29 55.02 23.25 16.53
C VAL A 29 54.54 24.61 17.03
N GLU A 30 55.37 25.63 16.84
CA GLU A 30 55.12 27.00 17.32
C GLU A 30 54.70 27.91 16.16
N GLU A 31 55.33 27.74 15.00
CA GLU A 31 55.03 28.51 13.79
C GLU A 31 55.28 27.66 12.54
N VAL A 32 54.45 27.83 11.52
CA VAL A 32 54.59 27.15 10.22
C VAL A 32 54.26 28.16 9.12
N ASP A 33 55.17 28.24 8.15
CA ASP A 33 54.95 28.92 6.88
C ASP A 33 55.27 27.96 5.73
N ALA A 34 54.48 27.98 4.67
CA ALA A 34 54.63 27.09 3.52
C ALA A 34 54.50 27.92 2.25
N SER A 35 55.30 27.59 1.25
CA SER A 35 55.37 28.36 0.02
C SER A 35 55.30 27.41 -1.17
N PHE A 36 54.13 27.28 -1.80
CA PHE A 36 54.00 26.47 -3.02
C PHE A 36 54.91 26.93 -4.17
N PRO A 37 55.16 28.24 -4.40
CA PRO A 37 56.05 28.67 -5.48
C PRO A 37 57.50 28.24 -5.27
N ASN A 38 57.93 28.13 -4.00
CA ASN A 38 59.30 27.74 -3.64
C ASN A 38 59.43 26.26 -3.26
N GLU A 39 58.33 25.49 -3.29
CA GLU A 39 58.26 24.09 -2.86
C GLU A 39 58.91 23.85 -1.47
N THR A 40 58.74 24.81 -0.55
CA THR A 40 59.39 24.76 0.77
C THR A 40 58.40 25.02 1.91
N VAL A 41 58.68 24.41 3.06
CA VAL A 41 57.95 24.61 4.31
C VAL A 41 58.95 24.99 5.39
N GLU A 42 58.73 26.13 6.03
CA GLU A 42 59.50 26.61 7.16
C GLU A 42 58.74 26.36 8.46
N VAL A 43 59.36 25.64 9.39
CA VAL A 43 58.75 25.25 10.66
C VAL A 43 59.61 25.71 11.83
N THR A 44 58.98 26.41 12.78
CA THR A 44 59.53 26.67 14.10
C THR A 44 58.92 25.68 15.08
N PHE A 45 59.76 24.85 15.72
CA PHE A 45 59.30 23.79 16.63
C PHE A 45 60.20 23.60 17.84
N ASN A 46 59.65 22.98 18.87
CA ASN A 46 60.37 22.65 20.10
C ASN A 46 60.90 21.21 20.04
N GLU A 47 62.21 21.05 19.92
CA GLU A 47 62.89 19.75 19.79
C GLU A 47 62.68 18.82 21.00
N LYS A 48 62.29 19.35 22.16
CA LYS A 48 61.96 18.53 23.34
C LYS A 48 60.58 17.88 23.23
N LYS A 49 59.72 18.36 22.32
CA LYS A 49 58.32 17.92 22.17
C LYS A 49 58.06 17.20 20.85
N ILE A 50 58.73 17.60 19.77
CA ILE A 50 58.55 17.03 18.45
C ILE A 50 59.87 17.01 17.68
N THR A 51 60.11 15.97 16.89
CA THR A 51 61.31 15.85 16.06
C THR A 51 61.04 16.23 14.61
N LEU A 52 62.10 16.60 13.89
CA LEU A 52 62.04 16.89 12.45
C LEU A 52 61.49 15.67 11.64
N ASP A 53 61.83 14.45 12.08
CA ASP A 53 61.34 13.22 11.45
C ASP A 53 59.82 13.07 11.56
N GLN A 54 59.24 13.41 12.71
CA GLN A 54 57.79 13.37 12.91
C GLN A 54 57.06 14.41 12.06
N ILE A 55 57.66 15.60 11.90
CA ILE A 55 57.13 16.66 11.03
C ILE A 55 57.16 16.22 9.57
N THR A 56 58.28 15.64 9.11
CA THR A 56 58.38 15.13 7.73
C THR A 56 57.48 13.93 7.46
N GLU A 57 57.32 13.02 8.43
CA GLU A 57 56.39 11.90 8.33
C GLU A 57 54.95 12.38 8.17
N LYS A 58 54.53 13.40 8.94
CA LYS A 58 53.21 14.00 8.79
C LYS A 58 52.99 14.62 7.40
N ILE A 59 54.00 15.30 6.83
CA ILE A 59 53.94 15.81 5.45
C ILE A 59 53.81 14.65 4.45
N SER A 60 54.49 13.54 4.71
CA SER A 60 54.41 12.31 3.92
C SER A 60 53.06 11.59 4.01
N GLU A 61 52.39 11.59 5.16
CA GLU A 61 51.03 11.05 5.30
C GLU A 61 50.00 11.81 4.45
N LEU A 62 50.22 13.12 4.26
CA LEU A 62 49.40 13.95 3.38
C LEU A 62 49.66 13.69 1.89
N GLY A 63 50.64 12.85 1.56
CA GLY A 63 50.97 12.45 0.19
C GLY A 63 52.04 13.32 -0.47
N TYR A 64 52.81 14.10 0.30
CA TYR A 64 53.90 14.94 -0.21
C TYR A 64 55.27 14.38 0.18
N SER A 65 56.30 14.62 -0.63
CA SER A 65 57.64 14.12 -0.36
C SER A 65 58.49 15.19 0.31
N ALA A 66 58.97 14.94 1.54
CA ALA A 66 59.76 15.88 2.33
C ALA A 66 61.13 15.30 2.70
N LEU A 67 62.22 16.07 2.52
CA LEU A 67 63.61 15.62 2.78
C LEU A 67 63.96 14.24 2.18
N GLY A 68 63.43 13.94 0.99
CA GLY A 68 63.70 12.68 0.28
C GLY A 68 62.95 11.45 0.81
N LYS A 69 62.03 11.59 1.77
CA LYS A 69 61.06 10.54 2.15
C LYS A 69 59.82 10.64 1.26
N GLU A 70 59.45 9.52 0.62
CA GLU A 70 58.24 9.43 -0.21
C GLU A 70 56.99 9.16 0.64
N GLY A 71 55.89 9.85 0.33
CA GLY A 71 54.63 9.77 1.08
C GLY A 71 53.79 8.52 0.78
N LYS A 72 53.30 7.83 1.82
CA LYS A 72 52.31 6.74 1.72
C LYS A 72 50.95 7.22 2.24
N ARG A 73 49.98 7.38 1.35
CA ARG A 73 48.61 7.79 1.70
C ARG A 73 47.87 6.63 2.39
N GLN A 74 47.52 6.77 3.67
CA GLN A 74 46.83 5.73 4.44
C GLN A 74 45.30 5.95 4.42
N ASP A 75 44.59 5.20 3.57
CA ASP A 75 43.13 5.31 3.36
C ASP A 75 42.30 4.61 4.47
N LYS A 76 42.37 5.15 5.69
CA LYS A 76 41.53 4.66 6.82
C LYS A 76 40.19 5.41 6.96
N GLY A 77 39.91 6.37 6.09
CA GLY A 77 38.72 7.25 6.16
C GLY A 77 37.58 6.86 5.21
N PHE A 78 37.85 6.23 4.07
CA PHE A 78 36.84 5.98 3.04
C PHE A 78 35.79 4.94 3.45
N VAL A 79 36.22 3.86 4.12
CA VAL A 79 35.33 2.74 4.51
C VAL A 79 34.27 3.15 5.55
N LYS A 80 34.62 4.05 6.49
CA LYS A 80 33.69 4.52 7.52
C LYS A 80 32.59 5.44 6.98
N ASN A 81 32.91 6.20 5.93
CA ASN A 81 31.95 7.08 5.25
C ASN A 81 31.03 6.28 4.31
N LEU A 82 31.56 5.23 3.68
CA LEU A 82 30.76 4.32 2.85
C LEU A 82 29.75 3.51 3.68
N ALA A 83 30.14 3.06 4.87
CA ALA A 83 29.25 2.37 5.79
C ALA A 83 28.07 3.26 6.26
N HIS A 84 28.30 4.55 6.55
CA HIS A 84 27.23 5.46 6.97
C HIS A 84 26.27 5.87 5.84
N ALA A 85 26.73 5.83 4.59
CA ALA A 85 25.88 6.10 3.42
C ALA A 85 24.98 4.93 3.01
N LEU A 86 25.28 3.69 3.44
CA LEU A 86 24.56 2.46 3.05
C LEU A 86 23.47 2.02 4.05
N ILE A 87 23.49 2.58 5.26
CA ILE A 87 22.50 2.34 6.33
C ILE A 87 21.07 2.84 5.95
N PRO A 88 20.88 3.98 5.25
CA PRO A 88 19.55 4.40 4.83
C PRO A 88 18.94 3.46 3.76
N HIS A 89 19.77 2.83 2.93
CA HIS A 89 19.30 2.00 1.82
C HIS A 89 18.95 0.56 2.23
N THR A 90 19.54 0.08 3.33
CA THR A 90 19.16 -1.20 3.97
C THR A 90 17.74 -1.14 4.55
N GLY A 91 17.29 0.03 5.02
CA GLY A 91 15.91 0.26 5.43
C GLY A 91 14.89 0.11 4.29
N CYS A 92 15.21 0.63 3.10
CA CYS A 92 14.37 0.47 1.91
C CYS A 92 14.29 -0.99 1.46
N PHE A 93 15.40 -1.71 1.47
CA PHE A 93 15.42 -3.12 1.09
C PHE A 93 14.64 -4.00 2.08
N ALA A 94 14.79 -3.76 3.39
CA ALA A 94 13.99 -4.42 4.41
C ALA A 94 12.50 -4.10 4.29
N PHE A 95 12.13 -2.85 3.99
CA PHE A 95 10.75 -2.44 3.76
C PHE A 95 10.14 -3.13 2.53
N ILE A 96 10.88 -3.21 1.42
CA ILE A 96 10.44 -3.90 0.19
C ILE A 96 10.27 -5.41 0.43
N ILE A 97 11.19 -6.04 1.17
CA ILE A 97 11.04 -7.45 1.55
C ILE A 97 9.80 -7.64 2.44
N ILE A 98 9.60 -6.78 3.44
CA ILE A 98 8.43 -6.85 4.33
C ILE A 98 7.13 -6.60 3.55
N THR A 99 7.10 -5.73 2.56
CA THR A 99 5.87 -5.51 1.77
C THR A 99 5.60 -6.67 0.82
N ILE A 100 6.61 -7.22 0.13
CA ILE A 100 6.44 -8.35 -0.78
C ILE A 100 6.03 -9.61 0.00
N PHE A 101 6.82 -10.00 1.01
CA PHE A 101 6.51 -11.17 1.82
C PHE A 101 5.32 -10.95 2.75
N GLY A 102 5.08 -9.72 3.18
CA GLY A 102 3.94 -9.36 4.01
C GLY A 102 2.64 -9.42 3.25
N VAL A 103 2.56 -8.97 2.00
CA VAL A 103 1.31 -9.03 1.22
C VAL A 103 0.94 -10.47 0.87
N THR A 104 1.89 -11.27 0.36
CA THR A 104 1.63 -12.67 0.01
C THR A 104 1.42 -13.53 1.27
N GLY A 105 2.26 -13.36 2.29
CA GLY A 105 2.14 -14.08 3.56
C GLY A 105 0.87 -13.72 4.32
N ALA A 106 0.49 -12.43 4.35
CA ALA A 106 -0.75 -12.00 4.97
C ALA A 106 -1.96 -12.53 4.20
N ALA A 107 -1.96 -12.57 2.86
CA ALA A 107 -3.08 -13.14 2.12
C ALA A 107 -3.35 -14.60 2.48
N VAL A 108 -2.29 -15.42 2.56
CA VAL A 108 -2.41 -16.83 2.97
C VAL A 108 -2.81 -16.97 4.44
N PHE A 109 -2.23 -16.15 5.32
CA PHE A 109 -2.55 -16.15 6.75
C PHE A 109 -3.95 -15.62 7.06
N LEU A 110 -4.46 -14.68 6.27
CA LEU A 110 -5.78 -14.06 6.43
C LEU A 110 -6.89 -14.91 5.81
N ARG A 111 -6.58 -15.83 4.87
CA ARG A 111 -7.57 -16.74 4.27
C ARG A 111 -8.41 -17.51 5.30
N PRO A 112 -7.83 -18.19 6.32
CA PRO A 112 -8.63 -18.86 7.34
C PRO A 112 -9.44 -17.89 8.21
N LEU A 113 -8.99 -16.64 8.38
CA LEU A 113 -9.81 -15.62 9.05
C LEU A 113 -10.99 -15.19 8.18
N MET A 114 -10.81 -14.99 6.88
CA MET A 114 -11.88 -14.58 5.96
C MET A 114 -12.93 -15.67 5.71
N MET A 115 -12.61 -16.94 5.93
CA MET A 115 -13.62 -18.02 5.89
C MET A 115 -14.60 -17.96 7.07
N ASN A 116 -14.31 -17.22 8.14
CA ASN A 116 -15.24 -17.06 9.24
C ASN A 116 -16.20 -15.90 8.97
N ALA A 117 -17.50 -16.19 8.86
CA ALA A 117 -18.56 -15.21 8.65
C ALA A 117 -18.56 -14.05 9.66
N ASN A 118 -18.07 -14.28 10.89
CA ASN A 118 -18.01 -13.28 11.95
C ASN A 118 -16.76 -12.39 11.92
N PHE A 119 -15.79 -12.68 11.06
CA PHE A 119 -14.48 -12.02 11.08
C PHE A 119 -14.57 -10.50 10.95
N PHE A 120 -15.32 -9.99 9.96
CA PHE A 120 -15.46 -8.55 9.76
C PHE A 120 -16.19 -7.86 10.90
N TYR A 121 -17.19 -8.51 11.51
CA TYR A 121 -17.85 -7.96 12.70
C TYR A 121 -16.87 -7.84 13.87
N ILE A 122 -16.03 -8.84 14.08
CA ILE A 122 -14.96 -8.81 15.10
C ILE A 122 -13.96 -7.68 14.80
N LEU A 123 -13.56 -7.52 13.54
CA LEU A 123 -12.61 -6.47 13.13
C LEU A 123 -13.18 -5.07 13.36
N ILE A 124 -14.46 -4.85 13.02
CA ILE A 124 -15.18 -3.59 13.28
C ILE A 124 -15.29 -3.35 14.79
N ALA A 125 -15.68 -4.37 15.57
CA ALA A 125 -15.79 -4.26 17.02
C ALA A 125 -14.44 -3.93 17.69
N LEU A 126 -13.36 -4.57 17.25
CA LEU A 126 -12.00 -4.29 17.71
C LEU A 126 -11.56 -2.87 17.36
N SER A 127 -11.90 -2.40 16.16
CA SER A 127 -11.63 -1.02 15.71
C SER A 127 -12.32 0.01 16.61
N PHE A 128 -13.60 -0.19 16.92
CA PHE A 128 -14.32 0.66 17.89
C PHE A 128 -13.74 0.54 19.29
N LEU A 129 -13.39 -0.66 19.76
CA LEU A 129 -12.77 -0.87 21.06
C LEU A 129 -11.47 -0.07 21.17
N MET A 130 -10.58 -0.12 20.18
CA MET A 130 -9.33 0.65 20.20
C MET A 130 -9.57 2.15 20.20
N THR A 131 -10.55 2.64 19.43
CA THR A 131 -10.94 4.05 19.47
C THR A 131 -11.51 4.45 20.82
N THR A 132 -12.33 3.60 21.46
CA THR A 132 -12.86 3.84 22.80
C THR A 132 -11.73 3.95 23.82
N VAL A 133 -10.76 3.03 23.79
CA VAL A 133 -9.59 3.01 24.67
C VAL A 133 -8.77 4.28 24.46
N SER A 134 -8.53 4.68 23.21
CA SER A 134 -7.80 5.91 22.87
C SER A 134 -8.48 7.17 23.45
N VAL A 135 -9.80 7.31 23.28
CA VAL A 135 -10.57 8.43 23.83
C VAL A 135 -10.54 8.41 25.36
N VAL A 136 -10.71 7.25 25.99
CA VAL A 136 -10.66 7.09 27.44
C VAL A 136 -9.29 7.48 28.00
N LEU A 137 -8.19 7.03 27.38
CA LEU A 137 -6.83 7.39 27.78
C LEU A 137 -6.57 8.89 27.62
N TYR A 138 -7.06 9.51 26.54
CA TYR A 138 -6.97 10.95 26.34
C TYR A 138 -7.71 11.74 27.43
N LEU A 139 -8.93 11.34 27.79
CA LEU A 139 -9.71 11.99 28.84
C LEU A 139 -9.10 11.78 30.23
N LYS A 140 -8.58 10.57 30.50
CA LYS A 140 -7.87 10.23 31.75
C LYS A 140 -6.63 11.09 31.93
N LYS A 141 -5.81 11.22 30.88
CA LYS A 141 -4.58 12.04 30.89
C LYS A 141 -4.86 13.50 31.23
N ASN A 142 -6.01 14.02 30.81
CA ASN A 142 -6.43 15.41 31.05
C ASN A 142 -7.28 15.58 32.32
N ARG A 143 -7.42 14.55 33.17
CA ARG A 143 -8.25 14.54 34.40
C ARG A 143 -9.71 14.98 34.18
N ILE A 144 -10.25 14.76 32.99
CA ILE A 144 -11.63 15.12 32.61
C ILE A 144 -12.47 13.88 32.31
N LEU A 145 -12.24 12.79 33.05
CA LEU A 145 -12.94 11.51 32.89
C LEU A 145 -14.36 11.58 33.48
N SER A 146 -15.19 12.43 32.89
CA SER A 146 -16.58 12.69 33.28
C SER A 146 -17.41 12.91 32.01
N LEU A 147 -18.71 12.63 32.07
CA LEU A 147 -19.67 12.93 30.99
C LEU A 147 -19.61 14.40 30.55
N SER A 148 -19.35 15.31 31.50
CA SER A 148 -19.15 16.73 31.21
C SER A 148 -17.83 16.99 30.45
N GLY A 149 -16.79 16.20 30.74
CA GLY A 149 -15.51 16.25 30.03
C GLY A 149 -15.62 15.74 28.59
N LEU A 150 -16.40 14.68 28.37
CA LEU A 150 -16.72 14.17 27.04
C LEU A 150 -17.47 15.23 26.21
N LYS A 151 -18.46 15.91 26.80
CA LYS A 151 -19.18 17.00 26.14
C LYS A 151 -18.26 18.18 25.81
N ARG A 152 -17.34 18.55 26.71
CA ARG A 152 -16.36 19.63 26.49
C ARG A 152 -15.35 19.30 25.38
N LYS A 153 -15.05 18.02 25.15
CA LYS A 153 -14.16 17.53 24.07
C LYS A 153 -14.92 16.75 22.98
N TRP A 154 -16.19 17.08 22.77
CA TRP A 154 -17.05 16.33 21.85
C TRP A 154 -16.54 16.35 20.40
N ARG A 155 -15.96 17.47 19.94
CA ARG A 155 -15.32 17.55 18.61
C ARG A 155 -14.21 16.51 18.41
N TYR A 156 -13.32 16.36 19.39
CA TYR A 156 -12.23 15.37 19.31
C TYR A 156 -12.78 13.95 19.27
N THR A 157 -13.75 13.65 20.14
CA THR A 157 -14.41 12.34 20.20
C THR A 157 -15.11 12.03 18.88
N SER A 158 -15.94 12.93 18.37
CA SER A 158 -16.64 12.75 17.09
C SER A 158 -15.69 12.58 15.92
N VAL A 159 -14.56 13.29 15.87
CA VAL A 159 -13.58 13.11 14.80
C VAL A 159 -12.94 11.72 14.88
N MET A 160 -12.55 11.25 16.07
CA MET A 160 -11.97 9.92 16.24
C MET A 160 -12.93 8.79 15.82
N TYR A 161 -14.17 8.80 16.33
CA TYR A 161 -15.17 7.81 15.93
C TYR A 161 -15.60 7.97 14.47
N GLY A 162 -15.70 9.20 13.97
CA GLY A 162 -16.03 9.49 12.58
C GLY A 162 -15.00 8.92 11.61
N ILE A 163 -13.70 9.03 11.93
CA ILE A 163 -12.63 8.39 11.15
C ILE A 163 -12.77 6.88 11.21
N THR A 164 -13.01 6.29 12.39
CA THR A 164 -13.21 4.83 12.53
C THR A 164 -14.37 4.32 11.68
N ILE A 165 -15.52 5.00 11.74
CA ILE A 165 -16.69 4.68 10.91
C ILE A 165 -16.34 4.85 9.43
N GLY A 166 -15.74 5.97 9.06
CA GLY A 166 -15.39 6.30 7.68
C GLY A 166 -14.43 5.28 7.06
N VAL A 167 -13.39 4.86 7.79
CA VAL A 167 -12.44 3.85 7.33
C VAL A 167 -13.12 2.49 7.14
N ASN A 168 -13.95 2.04 8.09
CA ASN A 168 -14.67 0.77 7.96
C ASN A 168 -15.67 0.79 6.79
N LEU A 169 -16.38 1.90 6.58
CA LEU A 169 -17.28 2.07 5.43
C LEU A 169 -16.52 2.11 4.11
N LEU A 170 -15.41 2.86 4.04
CA LEU A 170 -14.54 2.90 2.87
C LEU A 170 -14.04 1.51 2.51
N LEU A 171 -13.61 0.73 3.51
CA LEU A 171 -13.16 -0.64 3.30
C LEU A 171 -14.30 -1.52 2.75
N LEU A 172 -15.46 -1.54 3.41
CA LEU A 172 -16.58 -2.42 3.05
C LEU A 172 -17.29 -2.04 1.74
N PHE A 173 -17.46 -0.77 1.45
CA PHE A 173 -18.27 -0.32 0.31
C PHE A 173 -17.46 0.11 -0.90
N VAL A 174 -16.15 0.33 -0.74
CA VAL A 174 -15.29 0.80 -1.86
C VAL A 174 -14.14 -0.18 -2.08
N ILE A 175 -13.30 -0.40 -1.07
CA ILE A 175 -12.07 -1.18 -1.27
C ILE A 175 -12.38 -2.65 -1.56
N PHE A 176 -13.20 -3.33 -0.75
CA PHE A 176 -13.49 -4.74 -0.98
C PHE A 176 -14.23 -5.00 -2.30
N PRO A 177 -15.31 -4.26 -2.65
CA PRO A 177 -15.95 -4.40 -3.96
C PRO A 177 -14.99 -4.14 -5.11
N TYR A 178 -14.11 -3.14 -4.99
CA TYR A 178 -13.07 -2.89 -5.99
C TYR A 178 -12.12 -4.08 -6.13
N THR A 179 -11.60 -4.60 -5.01
CA THR A 179 -10.68 -5.75 -5.02
C THR A 179 -11.31 -7.03 -5.56
N ALA A 180 -12.59 -7.28 -5.25
CA ALA A 180 -13.33 -8.43 -5.78
C ALA A 180 -13.47 -8.38 -7.32
N ASN A 181 -13.44 -7.18 -7.89
CA ASN A 181 -13.51 -6.92 -9.32
C ASN A 181 -12.12 -6.71 -9.97
N ILE A 182 -11.00 -6.84 -9.24
CA ILE A 182 -9.67 -6.77 -9.89
C ILE A 182 -9.55 -7.96 -10.84
N GLY A 183 -9.30 -7.68 -12.13
CA GLY A 183 -9.24 -8.72 -13.16
C GLY A 183 -10.60 -9.22 -13.64
N SER A 184 -11.72 -8.56 -13.30
CA SER A 184 -12.88 -8.62 -14.20
C SER A 184 -12.47 -7.96 -15.51
N GLY A 185 -12.54 -8.67 -16.64
CA GLY A 185 -12.02 -8.27 -17.96
C GLY A 185 -12.36 -6.85 -18.44
N PRO A 186 -11.81 -6.43 -19.60
CA PRO A 186 -11.66 -5.03 -19.97
C PRO A 186 -12.99 -4.26 -19.95
N THR A 187 -12.96 -3.14 -19.23
CA THR A 187 -13.96 -2.08 -19.28
C THR A 187 -14.11 -1.55 -20.71
N GLY A 188 -15.08 -2.07 -21.45
CA GLY A 188 -15.51 -1.52 -22.75
C GLY A 188 -14.54 -1.78 -23.91
N MET A 189 -15.09 -2.32 -25.00
CA MET A 189 -14.43 -2.61 -26.30
C MET A 189 -13.39 -3.74 -26.29
N ALA A 190 -13.86 -4.98 -26.17
CA ALA A 190 -13.43 -6.13 -27.00
C ALA A 190 -13.99 -7.42 -26.39
N ILE A 191 -15.29 -7.66 -26.56
CA ILE A 191 -15.77 -9.04 -26.69
C ILE A 191 -16.21 -9.09 -28.16
N LEU A 192 -15.26 -9.44 -29.02
CA LEU A 192 -15.63 -10.00 -30.32
C LEU A 192 -16.41 -11.28 -30.02
N GLU A 193 -17.47 -11.49 -30.78
CA GLU A 193 -18.44 -12.58 -30.67
C GLU A 193 -17.78 -13.97 -30.78
N GLU A 194 -17.11 -14.44 -29.74
CA GLU A 194 -16.68 -15.84 -29.63
C GLU A 194 -17.07 -16.40 -28.25
N ASP A 195 -18.10 -17.25 -28.23
CA ASP A 195 -18.42 -18.35 -27.29
C ASP A 195 -18.29 -18.22 -25.76
N TYR A 196 -18.26 -17.03 -25.17
CA TYR A 196 -18.32 -16.93 -23.70
C TYR A 196 -19.74 -17.11 -23.15
N SER A 197 -19.89 -18.03 -22.20
CA SER A 197 -21.11 -18.18 -21.39
C SER A 197 -20.95 -17.41 -20.08
N SER A 198 -22.04 -16.80 -19.60
CA SER A 198 -22.06 -16.18 -18.27
C SER A 198 -23.12 -16.80 -17.36
N ILE A 199 -22.78 -16.89 -16.07
CA ILE A 199 -23.67 -17.36 -15.01
C ILE A 199 -23.73 -16.31 -13.90
N LEU A 200 -24.94 -15.98 -13.48
CA LEU A 200 -25.21 -15.09 -12.37
C LEU A 200 -25.57 -15.89 -11.11
N LEU A 201 -24.78 -15.69 -10.07
CA LEU A 201 -24.89 -16.33 -8.76
C LEU A 201 -25.19 -15.28 -7.69
N SER A 202 -26.12 -15.55 -6.79
CA SER A 202 -26.23 -14.83 -5.50
C SER A 202 -25.61 -15.71 -4.42
N VAL A 203 -24.60 -15.21 -3.73
CA VAL A 203 -23.85 -15.96 -2.73
C VAL A 203 -24.14 -15.39 -1.36
N ALA A 204 -24.58 -16.21 -0.41
CA ALA A 204 -25.02 -15.75 0.91
C ALA A 204 -23.85 -15.27 1.83
N ILE A 205 -23.16 -14.21 1.43
CA ILE A 205 -22.09 -13.58 2.20
C ILE A 205 -22.68 -12.61 3.25
N PRO A 206 -22.13 -12.57 4.48
CA PRO A 206 -22.67 -11.72 5.55
C PRO A 206 -22.32 -10.23 5.36
N CYS A 207 -21.26 -9.93 4.60
CA CYS A 207 -20.91 -8.57 4.22
C CYS A 207 -20.03 -8.55 2.96
N PRO A 208 -19.98 -7.42 2.22
CA PRO A 208 -19.17 -7.28 1.00
C PRO A 208 -17.66 -7.51 1.20
N GLY A 209 -17.18 -7.49 2.45
CA GLY A 209 -15.80 -7.83 2.79
C GLY A 209 -15.38 -9.24 2.38
N HIS A 210 -16.33 -10.15 2.19
CA HIS A 210 -16.06 -11.53 1.75
C HIS A 210 -15.98 -11.68 0.23
N ALA A 211 -16.42 -10.68 -0.54
CA ALA A 211 -16.45 -10.78 -2.00
C ALA A 211 -15.10 -11.09 -2.65
N PRO A 212 -13.95 -10.55 -2.19
CA PRO A 212 -12.64 -10.88 -2.77
C PRO A 212 -12.23 -12.34 -2.58
N LEU A 213 -12.69 -12.99 -1.49
CA LEU A 213 -12.43 -14.41 -1.26
C LEU A 213 -13.20 -15.25 -2.29
N ILE A 214 -14.50 -14.99 -2.46
CA ILE A 214 -15.35 -15.69 -3.43
C ILE A 214 -14.84 -15.47 -4.86
N SER A 215 -14.59 -14.21 -5.24
CA SER A 215 -14.04 -13.89 -6.56
C SER A 215 -12.66 -14.50 -6.79
N GLY A 216 -11.85 -14.63 -5.74
CA GLY A 216 -10.54 -15.26 -5.80
C GLY A 216 -10.66 -16.75 -6.09
N ASP A 217 -11.47 -17.47 -5.32
CA ASP A 217 -11.68 -18.91 -5.47
C ASP A 217 -12.35 -19.25 -6.81
N LEU A 218 -13.33 -18.47 -7.27
CA LEU A 218 -13.95 -18.65 -8.59
C LEU A 218 -12.95 -18.51 -9.75
N LYS A 219 -11.97 -17.61 -9.64
CA LYS A 219 -10.90 -17.43 -10.65
C LYS A 219 -9.86 -18.55 -10.63
N THR A 220 -9.88 -19.43 -9.63
CA THR A 220 -8.96 -20.59 -9.61
C THR A 220 -9.44 -21.75 -10.46
N ILE A 221 -10.72 -21.76 -10.85
CA ILE A 221 -11.29 -22.79 -11.73
C ILE A 221 -10.72 -22.61 -13.14
N GLU A 222 -10.23 -23.69 -13.74
CA GLU A 222 -9.78 -23.68 -15.13
C GLU A 222 -10.95 -23.35 -16.08
N GLY A 223 -10.75 -22.46 -17.04
CA GLY A 223 -11.82 -22.03 -17.95
C GLY A 223 -12.74 -20.92 -17.41
N VAL A 224 -12.49 -20.38 -16.21
CA VAL A 224 -13.11 -19.11 -15.76
C VAL A 224 -12.21 -17.93 -16.13
N ASP A 225 -12.71 -17.06 -17.00
CA ASP A 225 -11.94 -15.92 -17.53
C ASP A 225 -12.06 -14.67 -16.65
N ALA A 226 -13.26 -14.42 -16.12
CA ALA A 226 -13.54 -13.23 -15.34
C ALA A 226 -14.67 -13.45 -14.35
N VAL A 227 -14.60 -12.74 -13.22
CA VAL A 227 -15.66 -12.68 -12.21
C VAL A 227 -15.94 -11.23 -11.88
N ARG A 228 -17.21 -10.83 -11.97
CA ARG A 228 -17.71 -9.51 -11.61
C ARG A 228 -18.58 -9.60 -10.37
N PHE A 229 -18.23 -8.85 -9.36
CA PHE A 229 -19.01 -8.71 -8.13
C PHE A 229 -19.87 -7.43 -8.19
N SER A 230 -21.16 -7.58 -7.88
CA SER A 230 -22.10 -6.48 -7.72
C SER A 230 -22.80 -6.60 -6.36
N MET A 231 -22.87 -5.51 -5.62
CA MET A 231 -23.58 -5.48 -4.34
C MET A 231 -25.08 -5.79 -4.53
N PRO A 232 -25.74 -6.43 -3.55
CA PRO A 232 -25.19 -6.79 -2.23
C PRO A 232 -24.32 -8.06 -2.23
N ASP A 233 -24.59 -9.01 -3.10
CA ASP A 233 -24.09 -10.39 -3.00
C ASP A 233 -24.06 -11.15 -4.33
N ASN A 234 -24.12 -10.43 -5.47
CA ASN A 234 -24.20 -11.02 -6.80
C ASN A 234 -22.82 -11.18 -7.44
N PHE A 235 -22.58 -12.33 -8.05
CA PHE A 235 -21.36 -12.68 -8.77
C PHE A 235 -21.73 -13.15 -10.18
N GLU A 236 -21.26 -12.41 -11.18
CA GLU A 236 -21.36 -12.79 -12.59
C GLU A 236 -20.03 -13.42 -13.01
N VAL A 237 -20.08 -14.69 -13.37
CA VAL A 237 -18.90 -15.48 -13.76
C VAL A 237 -18.94 -15.68 -15.26
N PHE A 238 -17.87 -15.30 -15.94
CA PHE A 238 -17.65 -15.52 -17.37
C PHE A 238 -16.72 -16.72 -17.52
N TYR A 239 -17.17 -17.71 -18.28
CA TYR A 239 -16.44 -18.97 -18.42
C TYR A 239 -16.61 -19.55 -19.83
N ASP A 240 -15.63 -20.36 -20.21
CA ASP A 240 -15.67 -21.17 -21.41
C ASP A 240 -16.46 -22.47 -21.14
N SER A 241 -17.62 -22.58 -21.80
CA SER A 241 -18.52 -23.74 -21.67
C SER A 241 -17.94 -25.05 -22.21
N SER A 242 -16.84 -25.00 -22.97
CA SER A 242 -16.13 -26.18 -23.47
C SER A 242 -15.16 -26.78 -22.45
N ILE A 243 -14.70 -25.98 -21.48
CA ILE A 243 -13.71 -26.38 -20.47
C ILE A 243 -14.39 -26.70 -19.15
N THR A 244 -15.30 -25.83 -18.69
CA THR A 244 -15.93 -25.90 -17.37
C THR A 244 -17.44 -25.84 -17.47
N ASN A 245 -18.12 -26.48 -16.52
CA ASN A 245 -19.57 -26.47 -16.44
C ASN A 245 -20.09 -25.81 -15.14
N LYS A 246 -21.41 -25.57 -15.10
CA LYS A 246 -22.09 -24.97 -13.96
C LYS A 246 -21.94 -25.78 -12.66
N ASP A 247 -22.01 -27.09 -12.74
CA ASP A 247 -21.98 -27.97 -11.57
C ASP A 247 -20.59 -27.97 -10.91
N GLU A 248 -19.54 -27.88 -11.71
CA GLU A 248 -18.15 -27.71 -11.27
C GLU A 248 -17.95 -26.36 -10.58
N ILE A 249 -18.48 -25.28 -11.15
CA ILE A 249 -18.46 -23.96 -10.51
C ILE A 249 -19.15 -24.00 -9.14
N LEU A 250 -20.32 -24.63 -9.04
CA LEU A 250 -21.08 -24.74 -7.79
C LEU A 250 -20.47 -25.75 -6.79
N SER A 251 -19.49 -26.55 -7.19
CA SER A 251 -18.84 -27.56 -6.34
C SER A 251 -17.66 -27.02 -5.50
N LEU A 252 -17.32 -25.74 -5.62
CA LEU A 252 -16.24 -25.13 -4.84
C LEU A 252 -16.50 -25.23 -3.32
N GLU A 253 -15.46 -25.58 -2.57
CA GLU A 253 -15.47 -25.67 -1.09
C GLU A 253 -15.95 -24.37 -0.41
N VAL A 254 -15.76 -23.22 -1.05
CA VAL A 254 -16.19 -21.93 -0.51
C VAL A 254 -17.72 -21.85 -0.37
N PHE A 255 -18.45 -22.59 -1.22
CA PHE A 255 -19.91 -22.63 -1.20
C PHE A 255 -20.50 -23.56 -0.13
N ASP A 256 -19.69 -24.43 0.47
CA ASP A 256 -20.10 -25.17 1.69
C ASP A 256 -20.30 -24.22 2.88
N THR A 257 -19.50 -23.15 2.93
CA THR A 257 -19.59 -22.13 3.98
C THR A 257 -20.53 -21.00 3.59
N TYR A 258 -20.50 -20.58 2.32
CA TYR A 258 -21.31 -19.48 1.78
C TYR A 258 -22.20 -19.99 0.64
N PRO A 259 -23.40 -20.50 0.91
CA PRO A 259 -24.21 -21.16 -0.11
C PRO A 259 -24.54 -20.21 -1.28
N ALA A 260 -24.34 -20.72 -2.51
CA ALA A 260 -24.64 -20.01 -3.74
C ALA A 260 -25.99 -20.44 -4.33
N THR A 261 -26.77 -19.45 -4.76
CA THR A 261 -28.05 -19.63 -5.46
C THR A 261 -27.89 -19.16 -6.89
N PHE A 262 -28.24 -20.00 -7.86
CA PHE A 262 -28.26 -19.62 -9.26
C PHE A 262 -29.46 -18.71 -9.57
N LEU A 263 -29.20 -17.62 -10.28
CA LEU A 263 -30.23 -16.66 -10.68
C LEU A 263 -30.57 -16.79 -12.18
N SER A 264 -29.56 -16.75 -13.05
CA SER A 264 -29.73 -16.81 -14.51
C SER A 264 -28.42 -17.14 -15.23
N SER A 265 -28.49 -17.62 -16.47
CA SER A 265 -27.35 -17.78 -17.38
C SER A 265 -27.61 -17.03 -18.69
N SER A 266 -26.58 -16.44 -19.27
CA SER A 266 -26.60 -15.89 -20.62
C SER A 266 -25.58 -16.65 -21.47
N GLY A 267 -26.08 -17.47 -22.40
CA GLY A 267 -25.29 -18.16 -23.42
C GLY A 267 -26.14 -18.29 -24.69
N ALA A 268 -25.51 -18.22 -25.86
CA ALA A 268 -26.19 -18.39 -27.13
C ALA A 268 -26.87 -19.77 -27.20
N ASN A 269 -28.17 -19.78 -27.54
CA ASN A 269 -29.12 -20.90 -27.54
C ASN A 269 -29.78 -21.27 -26.19
N GLU A 270 -30.77 -20.48 -25.80
CA GLU A 270 -31.98 -21.04 -25.19
C GLU A 270 -33.18 -20.86 -26.13
N VAL A 271 -33.58 -21.97 -26.77
CA VAL A 271 -34.94 -22.16 -27.28
C VAL A 271 -35.86 -22.26 -26.05
N PRO A 272 -36.99 -21.52 -25.96
CA PRO A 272 -37.88 -21.64 -24.82
C PRO A 272 -38.50 -23.04 -24.80
N GLN A 273 -38.10 -23.89 -23.85
CA GLN A 273 -38.87 -25.08 -23.53
C GLN A 273 -40.16 -24.65 -22.84
N SER A 274 -41.26 -24.70 -23.59
CA SER A 274 -42.62 -24.65 -23.08
C SER A 274 -42.94 -25.97 -22.38
N GLY A 275 -42.96 -25.94 -21.05
CA GLY A 275 -43.54 -27.02 -20.23
C GLY A 275 -45.07 -26.93 -20.20
N PRO A 276 -45.79 -28.07 -20.11
CA PRO A 276 -47.23 -28.13 -20.35
C PRO A 276 -48.01 -27.72 -19.10
N THR A 277 -48.88 -26.71 -19.20
CA THR A 277 -49.87 -26.43 -18.17
C THR A 277 -51.07 -27.36 -18.33
N GLY A 278 -51.02 -28.46 -17.58
CA GLY A 278 -52.16 -29.30 -17.25
C GLY A 278 -53.12 -28.60 -16.27
N ASN A 279 -54.37 -28.53 -16.71
CA ASN A 279 -55.60 -28.06 -16.07
C ASN A 279 -55.92 -28.77 -14.73
N VAL A 280 -56.50 -28.09 -13.72
CA VAL A 280 -57.63 -28.56 -12.86
C VAL A 280 -58.24 -27.38 -12.05
N ILE A 281 -59.51 -27.03 -12.38
CA ILE A 281 -60.74 -26.84 -11.56
C ILE A 281 -60.57 -26.23 -10.14
N GLY A 282 -61.30 -25.22 -9.64
CA GLY A 282 -62.53 -24.52 -10.02
C GLY A 282 -63.31 -24.14 -8.74
N ASN A 283 -63.88 -22.93 -8.63
CA ASN A 283 -65.28 -22.72 -8.22
C ASN A 283 -65.68 -21.23 -8.19
N SER A 284 -66.90 -21.00 -8.67
CA SER A 284 -67.74 -19.79 -8.69
C SER A 284 -68.05 -19.22 -7.29
N GLN A 285 -68.31 -17.92 -7.08
CA GLN A 285 -69.58 -17.21 -7.41
C GLN A 285 -69.49 -15.69 -7.04
N PRO A 286 -70.51 -14.83 -7.32
CA PRO A 286 -70.32 -13.49 -7.89
C PRO A 286 -70.92 -12.32 -7.05
N SER A 287 -70.60 -11.09 -7.44
CA SER A 287 -71.39 -9.87 -7.15
C SER A 287 -70.85 -8.71 -8.02
N SER A 288 -71.49 -8.37 -9.15
CA SER A 288 -72.61 -7.42 -9.30
C SER A 288 -72.17 -5.96 -9.48
N GLY A 289 -72.51 -5.38 -10.63
CA GLY A 289 -72.48 -3.94 -10.95
C GLY A 289 -71.23 -3.53 -11.73
N GLY A 290 -71.26 -3.08 -12.98
CA GLY A 290 -72.34 -2.48 -13.76
C GLY A 290 -71.97 -1.03 -14.14
N CYS A 291 -71.81 -0.81 -15.45
CA CYS A 291 -71.79 0.49 -16.16
C CYS A 291 -70.55 1.40 -15.94
N GLY A 292 -69.98 2.06 -16.95
CA GLY A 292 -70.34 2.18 -18.36
C GLY A 292 -69.35 3.13 -19.08
N CYS A 293 -69.18 2.91 -20.37
CA CYS A 293 -68.42 3.76 -21.29
C CYS A 293 -69.03 5.16 -21.40
N GLY A 294 -68.21 6.18 -21.65
CA GLY A 294 -68.68 7.52 -21.98
C GLY A 294 -67.55 8.42 -22.46
N SER A 295 -67.49 8.57 -23.77
CA SER A 295 -66.58 9.40 -24.56
C SER A 295 -66.73 10.91 -24.31
N THR A 296 -65.71 11.64 -24.79
CA THR A 296 -65.72 13.05 -25.28
C THR A 296 -65.37 14.13 -24.25
N THR A 297 -64.21 14.78 -24.45
CA THR A 297 -64.11 16.25 -24.64
C THR A 297 -62.72 16.63 -25.15
N CYS A 298 -62.69 17.26 -26.33
CA CYS A 298 -61.59 18.06 -26.85
C CYS A 298 -61.50 19.41 -26.12
N GLY A 299 -60.30 20.00 -26.08
CA GLY A 299 -60.16 21.46 -26.18
C GLY A 299 -59.22 22.14 -25.19
N GLY A 300 -58.02 22.52 -25.67
CA GLY A 300 -57.23 23.70 -25.27
C GLY A 300 -56.59 23.68 -23.88
N SER A 301 -55.41 24.23 -23.61
CA SER A 301 -54.47 25.07 -24.34
C SER A 301 -53.29 25.34 -23.39
N SER A 302 -52.05 25.39 -23.91
CA SER A 302 -50.87 26.14 -23.39
C SER A 302 -50.40 25.87 -21.94
N SER A 303 -49.12 25.70 -21.61
CA SER A 303 -47.92 26.39 -22.10
C SER A 303 -46.64 25.67 -21.66
N CYS A 304 -45.66 25.70 -22.56
CA CYS A 304 -44.24 25.43 -22.33
C CYS A 304 -43.52 26.60 -21.60
N CYS A 305 -42.33 26.29 -21.10
CA CYS A 305 -41.16 27.16 -20.87
C CYS A 305 -41.19 28.17 -19.71
N GLY A 306 -40.19 28.03 -18.84
CA GLY A 306 -39.82 28.92 -17.74
C GLY A 306 -38.93 28.18 -16.76
#